data_AF-A0A0A7FXD4-F1
#
_entry.id   AF-A0A0A7FXD4-F1
#
_cell.length_a   1.000
_cell.length_b   1.000
_cell.length_c   1.000
_cell.angle_alpha   90.00
_cell.angle_beta   90.00
_cell.angle_gamma   90.00
#
_symmetry.space_group_name_H-M   'P 1'
#
loop_
_entity.id
_entity.type
_entity.pdbx_description
1 polymer ?
#
loop_
_entity_poly.entity_id
_entity_poly.type
_entity_poly.pdbx_seq_one_letter_code
_entity_poly.pdbx_strand_id
1 'polypeptide(L)'
;MNKNKVMKKKKKGFTLIELIAVVAILAILAAVAVPRVIKYVDKSKRVAVQTEASTVYNAAEAAYNDGKLEIGTNTTGGKNTFDDIEVSKAVETLKNEDLLSNTDISKLGTAKNLAELKKIISANEADIQVNNKGVYTGIADPAKNN
;
A
#
# COMPACT_ATOMS: atom_id res chain seq x y z
N MET A 1 77.59 -3.09 -15.41
CA MET A 1 76.64 -2.10 -15.97
C MET A 1 75.25 -2.72 -15.95
N ASN A 2 74.32 -2.24 -15.11
CA ASN A 2 72.93 -2.67 -15.21
C ASN A 2 71.99 -1.54 -14.77
N LYS A 3 71.32 -0.90 -15.74
CA LYS A 3 70.32 0.16 -15.51
C LYS A 3 68.93 -0.46 -15.62
N ASN A 4 68.38 -0.94 -14.50
CA ASN A 4 66.97 -1.34 -14.45
C ASN A 4 66.09 -0.08 -14.41
N LYS A 5 65.56 0.32 -15.57
CA LYS A 5 64.63 1.45 -15.71
C LYS A 5 63.21 0.97 -15.43
N VAL A 6 62.74 1.14 -14.20
CA VAL A 6 61.33 0.87 -13.84
C VAL A 6 60.41 1.83 -14.61
N MET A 7 59.66 1.31 -15.58
CA MET A 7 58.69 2.08 -16.35
C MET A 7 57.45 2.37 -15.49
N LYS A 8 57.34 3.60 -14.96
CA LYS A 8 56.11 4.07 -14.31
C LYS A 8 55.00 4.15 -15.36
N LYS A 9 54.03 3.22 -15.33
CA LYS A 9 52.80 3.30 -16.14
C LYS A 9 52.05 4.57 -15.74
N LYS A 10 51.81 5.49 -16.68
CA LYS A 10 50.95 6.66 -16.44
C LYS A 10 49.52 6.15 -16.15
N LYS A 11 49.03 6.35 -14.93
CA LYS A 11 47.61 6.12 -14.63
C LYS A 11 46.82 7.21 -15.34
N LYS A 12 45.99 6.84 -16.32
CA LYS A 12 44.98 7.75 -16.89
C LYS A 12 43.93 7.95 -15.80
N GLY A 13 43.93 9.12 -15.16
CA GLY A 13 42.90 9.53 -14.21
C GLY A 13 41.65 10.01 -14.95
N PHE A 14 40.51 9.93 -14.28
CA PHE A 14 39.25 10.51 -14.73
C PHE A 14 39.36 12.04 -14.73
N THR A 15 38.80 12.71 -15.73
CA THR A 15 38.83 14.18 -15.80
C THR A 15 37.66 14.80 -15.02
N LEU A 16 37.85 15.99 -14.45
CA LEU A 16 36.76 16.70 -13.78
C LEU A 16 35.61 17.04 -14.73
N ILE A 17 35.93 17.31 -16.01
CA ILE A 17 34.92 17.64 -17.02
C ILE A 17 34.01 16.44 -17.33
N GLU A 18 34.56 15.22 -17.38
CA GLU A 18 33.75 14.00 -17.53
C GLU A 18 32.79 13.81 -16.35
N LEU A 19 33.24 14.10 -15.13
CA LEU A 19 32.40 13.98 -13.95
C LEU A 19 31.25 15.01 -13.95
N ILE A 20 31.55 16.26 -14.34
CA ILE A 20 30.55 17.34 -14.41
C ILE A 20 29.47 17.02 -15.46
N ALA A 21 29.86 16.53 -16.64
CA ALA A 21 28.92 16.15 -17.69
C ALA A 21 27.97 15.02 -17.24
N VAL A 22 28.51 14.02 -16.51
CA VAL A 22 27.69 12.90 -15.99
C VAL A 22 26.69 13.39 -14.94
N VAL A 23 27.12 14.19 -13.97
CA VAL A 23 26.23 14.72 -12.92
C VAL A 23 25.16 15.65 -13.52
N ALA A 24 25.50 16.42 -14.56
CA ALA A 24 24.54 17.27 -15.25
C ALA A 24 23.41 16.46 -15.91
N ILE A 25 23.74 15.35 -16.61
CA ILE A 25 22.73 14.47 -17.21
C ILE A 25 21.91 13.77 -16.12
N LEU A 26 22.54 13.28 -15.04
CA LEU A 26 21.85 12.64 -13.91
C LEU A 26 20.86 13.59 -13.23
N ALA A 27 21.20 14.88 -13.09
CA ALA A 27 20.30 15.89 -12.51
C ALA A 27 19.02 16.05 -13.33
N ILE A 28 19.13 16.10 -14.67
CA ILE A 28 17.98 16.21 -15.58
C ILE A 28 17.09 14.95 -15.47
N LEU A 29 17.69 13.76 -15.47
CA LEU A 29 16.95 12.50 -15.34
C LEU A 29 16.24 12.41 -13.98
N ALA A 30 16.92 12.78 -12.91
CA ALA A 30 16.37 12.76 -11.56
C ALA A 30 15.15 13.68 -11.41
N ALA A 31 15.20 14.87 -12.02
CA ALA A 31 14.10 15.85 -11.98
C ALA A 31 12.78 15.28 -12.54
N VAL A 32 12.85 14.43 -13.57
CA VAL A 32 11.65 13.80 -14.17
C VAL A 32 11.29 12.47 -13.49
N ALA A 33 12.30 11.68 -13.08
CA ALA A 33 12.08 10.36 -12.51
C ALA A 33 11.48 10.38 -11.11
N VAL A 34 11.98 11.25 -10.22
CA VAL A 34 11.55 11.33 -8.81
C VAL A 34 10.04 11.53 -8.65
N PRO A 35 9.39 12.55 -9.25
CA PRO A 35 7.95 12.75 -9.08
C PRO A 35 7.11 11.59 -9.63
N ARG A 36 7.58 10.91 -10.69
CA ARG A 36 6.90 9.73 -11.26
C ARG A 36 6.94 8.55 -10.31
N VAL A 37 8.11 8.28 -9.72
CA VAL A 37 8.29 7.19 -8.76
C VAL A 37 7.42 7.42 -7.52
N ILE A 38 7.35 8.64 -6.99
CA ILE A 38 6.50 8.97 -5.83
C ILE A 38 5.03 8.65 -6.14
N LYS A 39 4.51 9.11 -7.28
CA LYS A 39 3.12 8.82 -7.70
C LYS A 39 2.85 7.32 -7.84
N TYR A 40 3.81 6.57 -8.37
CA TYR A 40 3.69 5.12 -8.52
C TYR A 40 3.69 4.39 -7.16
N VAL A 41 4.54 4.83 -6.23
CA VAL A 41 4.58 4.30 -4.86
C VAL A 41 3.26 4.59 -4.14
N ASP A 42 2.72 5.80 -4.25
CA ASP A 42 1.45 6.14 -3.62
C ASP A 42 0.27 5.36 -4.22
N LYS A 43 0.27 5.19 -5.54
CA LYS A 43 -0.67 4.28 -6.21
C LYS A 43 -0.56 2.85 -5.68
N SER A 44 0.66 2.34 -5.55
CA SER A 44 0.89 0.99 -5.04
C SER A 44 0.37 0.81 -3.61
N LYS A 45 0.50 1.83 -2.75
CA LYS A 45 -0.08 1.82 -1.40
C LYS A 45 -1.60 1.74 -1.42
N ARG A 46 -2.26 2.53 -2.29
CA ARG A 46 -3.73 2.52 -2.43
C ARG A 46 -4.26 1.19 -2.96
N VAL A 47 -3.60 0.62 -3.97
CA VAL A 47 -3.92 -0.73 -4.49
C VAL A 47 -3.73 -1.80 -3.41
N ALA A 48 -2.66 -1.69 -2.60
CA ALA A 48 -2.42 -2.63 -1.51
C ALA A 48 -3.56 -2.61 -0.47
N VAL A 49 -4.06 -1.43 -0.10
CA VAL A 49 -5.24 -1.29 0.76
C VAL A 49 -6.47 -1.94 0.15
N GLN A 50 -6.72 -1.72 -1.15
CA GLN A 50 -7.87 -2.33 -1.83
C GLN A 50 -7.78 -3.86 -1.90
N THR A 51 -6.58 -4.38 -2.12
CA THR A 51 -6.29 -5.83 -2.13
C THR A 51 -6.51 -6.45 -0.75
N GLU A 52 -6.02 -5.79 0.30
CA GLU A 52 -6.21 -6.20 1.69
C GLU A 52 -7.70 -6.20 2.05
N ALA A 53 -8.42 -5.12 1.69
CA ALA A 53 -9.86 -5.01 1.93
C ALA A 53 -10.65 -6.11 1.21
N SER A 54 -10.30 -6.41 -0.05
CA SER A 54 -10.92 -7.49 -0.83
C SER A 54 -10.68 -8.86 -0.19
N THR A 55 -9.45 -9.12 0.26
CA THR A 55 -9.09 -10.39 0.90
C THR A 55 -9.90 -10.61 2.17
N VAL A 56 -9.97 -9.60 3.04
CA VAL A 56 -10.73 -9.68 4.29
C VAL A 56 -12.23 -9.77 4.04
N TYR A 57 -12.78 -8.95 3.13
CA TYR A 57 -14.22 -8.95 2.83
C TYR A 57 -14.69 -10.30 2.26
N ASN A 58 -13.97 -10.83 1.27
CA ASN A 58 -14.35 -12.09 0.63
C ASN A 58 -14.20 -13.27 1.59
N ALA A 59 -13.15 -13.28 2.42
CA ALA A 59 -12.99 -14.31 3.45
C ALA A 59 -14.11 -14.23 4.49
N ALA A 60 -14.49 -13.01 4.90
CA ALA A 60 -15.60 -12.80 5.83
C ALA A 60 -16.94 -13.24 5.22
N GLU A 61 -17.17 -12.98 3.93
CA GLU A 61 -18.39 -13.41 3.22
C GLU A 61 -18.48 -14.93 3.16
N ALA A 62 -17.38 -15.61 2.84
CA ALA A 62 -17.30 -17.06 2.87
C ALA A 62 -17.58 -17.61 4.28
N ALA A 63 -16.92 -17.08 5.31
CA ALA A 63 -17.13 -17.51 6.69
C ALA A 63 -18.56 -17.25 7.19
N TYR A 64 -19.19 -16.16 6.76
CA TYR A 64 -20.57 -15.85 7.09
C TYR A 64 -21.54 -16.85 6.44
N ASN A 65 -21.32 -17.18 5.16
CA ASN A 65 -22.12 -18.18 4.45
C ASN A 65 -21.95 -19.60 5.02
N ASP A 66 -20.77 -19.91 5.55
CA ASP A 66 -20.48 -21.17 6.24
C ASP A 66 -20.99 -21.20 7.70
N GLY A 67 -21.59 -20.11 8.20
CA GLY A 67 -22.08 -20.00 9.57
C GLY A 67 -20.99 -19.86 10.64
N LYS A 68 -19.74 -19.60 10.24
CA LYS A 68 -18.58 -19.41 11.13
C LYS A 68 -18.44 -17.98 11.62
N LEU A 69 -18.95 -17.02 10.85
CA LEU A 69 -18.99 -15.61 11.21
C LEU A 69 -20.46 -15.22 11.43
N GLU A 70 -20.75 -14.61 12.58
CA GLU A 70 -22.12 -14.23 12.94
C GLU A 70 -22.25 -12.71 13.08
N ILE A 71 -23.46 -12.22 12.79
CA ILE A 71 -23.81 -10.82 13.03
C ILE A 71 -24.01 -10.64 14.54
N GLY A 72 -23.13 -9.87 15.17
CA GLY A 72 -23.27 -9.56 16.60
C GLY A 72 -24.59 -8.84 16.91
N THR A 73 -25.28 -9.27 17.95
CA THR A 73 -26.49 -8.60 18.44
C THR A 73 -26.11 -7.44 19.35
N ASN A 74 -26.08 -6.21 18.83
CA ASN A 74 -26.09 -5.05 19.70
C ASN A 74 -27.54 -4.84 20.16
N THR A 75 -27.80 -5.09 21.44
CA THR A 75 -29.08 -4.83 22.08
C THR A 75 -29.41 -3.34 22.00
N THR A 76 -30.19 -2.93 21.00
CA THR A 76 -31.34 -2.00 21.07
C THR A 76 -31.78 -1.63 19.64
N GLY A 77 -32.76 -2.38 19.11
CA GLY A 77 -33.68 -1.90 18.05
C GLY A 77 -33.20 -1.88 16.59
N GLY A 78 -31.92 -2.06 16.29
CA GLY A 78 -31.41 -2.13 14.91
C GLY A 78 -31.31 -3.56 14.37
N LYS A 79 -31.76 -3.80 13.13
CA LYS A 79 -31.38 -5.02 12.39
C LYS A 79 -29.96 -4.80 11.87
N ASN A 80 -28.98 -5.45 12.49
CA ASN A 80 -27.62 -5.47 11.98
C ASN A 80 -27.56 -6.38 10.75
N THR A 81 -26.75 -6.00 9.78
CA THR A 81 -26.49 -6.74 8.54
C THR A 81 -25.04 -7.23 8.50
N PHE A 82 -24.71 -8.08 7.53
CA PHE A 82 -23.33 -8.52 7.29
C PHE A 82 -22.36 -7.34 7.14
N ASP A 83 -22.79 -6.27 6.46
CA ASP A 83 -21.99 -5.07 6.22
C ASP A 83 -21.68 -4.31 7.54
N ASP A 84 -22.41 -4.56 8.63
CA ASP A 84 -22.20 -3.92 9.94
C ASP A 84 -21.15 -4.64 10.82
N ILE A 85 -20.68 -5.83 10.42
CA ILE A 85 -19.69 -6.57 11.17
C ILE A 85 -18.39 -5.76 11.26
N GLU A 86 -17.83 -5.63 12.47
CA GLU A 86 -16.56 -4.94 12.69
C GLU A 86 -15.41 -5.71 12.04
N VAL A 87 -14.50 -4.98 11.38
CA VAL A 87 -13.35 -5.59 10.68
C VAL A 87 -12.48 -6.38 11.66
N SER A 88 -12.25 -5.86 12.87
CA SER A 88 -11.50 -6.56 13.92
C SER A 88 -12.10 -7.93 14.27
N LYS A 89 -13.42 -7.97 14.51
CA LYS A 89 -14.15 -9.21 14.83
C LYS A 89 -14.10 -10.20 13.69
N ALA A 90 -14.36 -9.74 12.46
CA ALA A 90 -14.27 -10.60 11.28
C ALA A 90 -12.87 -11.21 11.15
N VAL A 91 -11.82 -10.40 11.27
CA VAL A 91 -10.43 -10.87 11.18
C VAL A 91 -10.07 -11.85 12.29
N GLU A 92 -10.53 -11.63 13.52
CA GLU A 92 -10.30 -12.56 14.64
C GLU A 92 -10.92 -13.93 14.35
N THR A 93 -12.19 -13.97 13.96
CA THR A 93 -12.87 -15.22 13.55
C THR A 93 -12.14 -15.90 12.42
N LEU A 94 -11.79 -15.16 11.37
CA LEU A 94 -11.11 -15.71 10.20
C LEU A 94 -9.71 -16.27 10.51
N LYS A 95 -8.98 -15.67 11.45
CA LYS A 95 -7.70 -16.22 11.92
C LYS A 95 -7.88 -17.49 12.74
N ASN A 96 -8.90 -17.53 13.60
CA ASN A 96 -9.20 -18.71 14.42
C ASN A 96 -9.63 -19.91 13.56
N GLU A 97 -10.30 -19.63 12.43
CA GLU A 97 -10.77 -20.63 11.47
C GLU A 97 -9.73 -20.97 10.38
N ASP A 98 -8.51 -20.42 10.44
CA ASP A 98 -7.44 -20.59 9.43
C ASP A 98 -7.88 -20.18 8.00
N LEU A 99 -8.79 -19.21 7.89
CA LEU A 99 -9.36 -18.71 6.63
C LEU A 99 -8.65 -17.46 6.11
N LEU A 100 -7.72 -16.88 6.88
CA LEU A 100 -6.88 -15.74 6.48
C LEU A 100 -5.41 -16.04 6.77
N SER A 101 -4.63 -16.23 5.71
CA SER A 101 -3.17 -16.34 5.79
C SER A 101 -2.49 -15.02 5.39
N ASN A 102 -1.57 -14.53 6.21
CA ASN A 102 -0.61 -13.45 5.88
C ASN A 102 -1.21 -12.16 5.30
N THR A 103 -2.27 -11.64 5.92
CA THR A 103 -2.90 -10.35 5.56
C THR A 103 -2.39 -9.23 6.48
N ASP A 104 -2.00 -8.09 5.90
CA ASP A 104 -1.52 -6.93 6.65
C ASP A 104 -2.69 -6.01 7.01
N ILE A 105 -3.51 -6.49 7.94
CA ILE A 105 -4.71 -5.82 8.43
C ILE A 105 -4.42 -4.41 8.99
N SER A 106 -3.16 -4.12 9.33
CA SER A 106 -2.74 -2.79 9.78
C SER A 106 -2.94 -1.73 8.70
N LYS A 107 -2.95 -2.13 7.42
CA LYS A 107 -3.22 -1.25 6.27
C LYS A 107 -4.68 -0.81 6.18
N LEU A 108 -5.61 -1.55 6.78
CA LEU A 108 -7.03 -1.19 6.79
C LEU A 108 -7.35 -0.03 7.73
N GLY A 109 -6.46 0.26 8.69
CA GLY A 109 -6.44 1.52 9.43
C GLY A 109 -7.79 1.89 10.06
N THR A 110 -8.41 2.96 9.55
CA THR A 110 -9.67 3.49 10.07
C THR A 110 -10.92 2.73 9.60
N ALA A 111 -10.79 1.70 8.77
CA ALA A 111 -11.92 0.92 8.28
C ALA A 111 -12.60 0.17 9.45
N LYS A 112 -13.79 0.61 9.84
CA LYS A 112 -14.47 0.11 11.04
C LYS A 112 -15.24 -1.19 10.80
N ASN A 113 -15.93 -1.28 9.67
CA ASN A 113 -16.84 -2.38 9.36
C ASN A 113 -16.71 -2.85 7.90
N LEU A 114 -17.38 -3.96 7.59
CA LEU A 114 -17.37 -4.56 6.26
C LEU A 114 -18.00 -3.64 5.19
N ALA A 115 -18.94 -2.77 5.55
CA ALA A 115 -19.47 -1.74 4.66
C ALA A 115 -18.38 -0.78 4.18
N GLU A 116 -17.46 -0.39 5.07
CA GLU A 116 -16.32 0.45 4.72
C GLU A 116 -15.33 -0.31 3.82
N LEU A 117 -15.08 -1.60 4.08
CA LEU A 117 -14.26 -2.43 3.17
C LEU A 117 -14.88 -2.51 1.77
N LYS A 118 -16.20 -2.74 1.68
CA LYS A 118 -16.95 -2.76 0.43
C LYS A 118 -16.83 -1.44 -0.35
N LYS A 119 -16.86 -0.30 0.36
CA LYS A 119 -16.62 1.02 -0.24
C LYS A 119 -15.19 1.13 -0.79
N ILE A 120 -14.18 0.67 -0.05
CA ILE A 120 -12.78 0.67 -0.52
C ILE A 120 -12.62 -0.20 -1.77
N ILE A 121 -13.23 -1.39 -1.79
CA ILE A 121 -13.18 -2.32 -2.92
C ILE A 121 -13.82 -1.70 -4.17
N SER A 122 -14.92 -0.97 -4.00
CA SER A 122 -15.68 -0.37 -5.10
C SER A 122 -15.15 1.02 -5.51
N ALA A 123 -14.25 1.62 -4.74
CA ALA A 123 -13.73 2.95 -5.00
C ALA A 123 -12.71 2.96 -6.14
N ASN A 124 -12.63 4.11 -6.84
CA ASN A 124 -11.50 4.37 -7.70
C ASN A 124 -10.22 4.50 -6.86
N GLU A 125 -9.14 3.86 -7.29
CA GLU A 125 -7.84 3.90 -6.63
C GLU A 125 -7.35 5.34 -6.37
N ALA A 126 -7.66 6.29 -7.24
CA ALA A 126 -7.27 7.69 -7.06
C ALA A 126 -7.95 8.38 -5.86
N ASP A 127 -9.13 7.89 -5.45
CA ASP A 127 -9.93 8.49 -4.37
C ASP A 127 -9.61 7.88 -3.00
N ILE A 128 -8.87 6.77 -2.94
CA ILE A 128 -8.47 6.15 -1.68
C ILE A 128 -7.39 7.01 -1.02
N GLN A 129 -7.62 7.41 0.23
CA GLN A 129 -6.63 8.17 1.01
C GLN A 129 -5.82 7.24 1.90
N VAL A 130 -4.50 7.39 1.83
CA VAL A 130 -3.53 6.65 2.65
C VAL A 130 -2.53 7.60 3.28
N ASN A 131 -2.06 7.28 4.47
CA ASN A 131 -0.97 8.03 5.11
C ASN A 131 0.41 7.64 4.53
N ASN A 132 1.49 8.25 5.05
CA ASN A 132 2.85 7.99 4.58
C ASN A 132 3.28 6.52 4.71
N LYS A 133 2.68 5.76 5.63
CA LYS A 133 2.93 4.32 5.84
C LYS A 133 2.07 3.42 4.93
N GLY A 134 1.18 3.98 4.11
CA GLY A 134 0.28 3.22 3.25
C GLY A 134 -0.93 2.63 3.97
N VAL A 135 -1.28 3.19 5.14
CA VAL A 135 -2.47 2.79 5.90
C VAL A 135 -3.65 3.68 5.49
N TYR A 136 -4.81 3.06 5.29
CA TYR A 136 -6.07 3.70 4.93
C TYR A 136 -6.51 4.75 5.96
N THR A 137 -6.93 5.91 5.47
CA THR A 137 -7.45 7.02 6.28
C THR A 137 -8.81 7.55 5.82
N GLY A 138 -9.32 7.09 4.67
CA GLY A 138 -10.61 7.53 4.15
C GLY A 138 -10.72 7.41 2.63
N ILE A 139 -11.87 7.81 2.11
CA ILE A 139 -12.12 7.99 0.67
C ILE A 139 -12.36 9.48 0.45
N ALA A 140 -11.69 10.07 -0.53
CA ALA A 140 -11.91 11.44 -0.94
C ALA A 140 -13.36 11.59 -1.44
N ASP A 141 -14.09 12.52 -0.85
CA ASP A 141 -15.42 12.88 -1.33
C ASP A 141 -15.25 13.79 -2.56
N PRO A 142 -15.65 13.34 -3.78
CA PRO A 142 -15.49 14.14 -4.98
C PRO A 142 -16.25 15.47 -4.91
N ALA A 143 -17.26 15.60 -4.02
CA ALA A 143 -18.05 16.81 -3.86
C ALA A 143 -17.45 17.85 -2.88
N LYS A 144 -16.39 17.52 -2.13
CA LYS A 144 -15.75 18.42 -1.14
C LYS A 144 -14.43 19.05 -1.61
N ASN A 145 -14.07 18.80 -2.86
CA ASN A 145 -12.94 19.41 -3.56
C ASN A 145 -13.47 20.54 -4.47
N ASN A 146 -13.83 21.67 -3.86
CA ASN A 146 -13.99 22.96 -4.55
C ASN A 146 -13.63 24.08 -3.58
#